data_AF-A0A7V4EK56-F1
#
_entry.id   AF-A0A7V4EK56-F1
#
_cell.length_a   1.000
_cell.length_b   1.000
_cell.length_c   1.000
_cell.angle_alpha   90.00
_cell.angle_beta   90.00
_cell.angle_gamma   90.00
#
_symmetry.space_group_name_H-M   'P 1'
#
loop_
_entity.id
_entity.type
_entity.pdbx_description
1 polymer ?
#
loop_
_entity_poly.entity_id
_entity_poly.type
_entity_poly.pdbx_seq_one_letter_code
_entity_poly.pdbx_strand_id
1 'polypeptide(L)'
;MKRMTTATAAIAAGLAVLLASLPASAERTPPGSFLRDRVDSAQALSAQVKSVNYVGQRYANFYGLKADEVARRFAALEYRHLQNDLRTRVWFVGKGNRILSEVRTFKAGTPMFFTKTGQPVLDGRCGNPLRADLPQAVAQQPAPQTTSVPEAQVAAQGGSGEAAEVALTEALPVQPEPVITQVLAQPAEIIVPPSEVLITETVVPTVTEAVVAPAVESLPAAAAGGSSLGPLGLLAIPVIAIAAGGGGGGTTVIPEPGSLIALGSGLIAFSGVLLRARRG
;
A
#
# COMPACT_ATOMS: atom_id res chain seq x y z
N MET A 1 37.66 -38.26 28.53
CA MET A 1 36.26 -37.79 28.67
C MET A 1 36.22 -36.29 28.40
N LYS A 2 35.78 -35.83 27.21
CA LYS A 2 35.54 -34.40 26.86
C LYS A 2 35.04 -34.30 25.41
N ARG A 3 33.72 -34.41 25.18
CA ARG A 3 33.03 -34.00 23.93
C ARG A 3 31.54 -33.77 24.24
N MET A 4 31.15 -32.59 24.70
CA MET A 4 29.73 -32.21 24.84
C MET A 4 29.57 -30.70 25.13
N THR A 5 29.82 -29.82 24.15
CA THR A 5 29.56 -28.36 24.33
C THR A 5 29.23 -27.56 23.05
N THR A 6 29.09 -28.17 21.86
CA THR A 6 28.90 -27.40 20.60
C THR A 6 27.46 -27.34 20.07
N ALA A 7 26.51 -28.12 20.60
CA ALA A 7 25.14 -28.18 20.05
C ALA A 7 24.21 -27.04 20.49
N THR A 8 24.50 -26.35 21.59
CA THR A 8 23.58 -25.36 22.20
C THR A 8 23.68 -23.96 21.59
N ALA A 9 24.78 -23.63 20.92
CA ALA A 9 24.98 -22.30 20.33
C ALA A 9 24.21 -22.10 18.99
N ALA A 10 23.94 -23.17 18.24
CA ALA A 10 23.26 -23.09 16.94
C ALA A 10 21.75 -22.79 17.05
N ILE A 11 21.10 -23.20 18.16
CA ILE A 11 19.66 -23.03 18.36
C ILE A 11 19.32 -21.56 18.71
N ALA A 12 20.21 -20.86 19.43
CA ALA A 12 19.99 -19.46 19.81
C ALA A 12 20.09 -18.50 18.61
N ALA A 13 20.92 -18.81 17.60
CA ALA A 13 21.04 -17.99 16.39
C ALA A 13 19.83 -18.12 15.45
N GLY A 14 19.22 -19.32 15.37
CA GLY A 14 18.03 -19.56 14.54
C GLY A 14 16.79 -18.80 15.01
N LEU A 15 16.62 -18.62 16.33
CA LEU A 15 15.45 -17.93 16.90
C LEU A 15 15.50 -16.41 16.73
N ALA A 16 16.70 -15.81 16.72
CA ALA A 16 16.87 -14.37 16.52
C ALA A 16 16.54 -13.94 15.07
N VAL A 17 16.77 -14.80 14.08
CA VAL A 17 16.44 -14.52 12.67
C VAL A 17 14.92 -14.58 12.42
N LEU A 18 14.18 -15.42 13.14
CA LEU A 18 12.72 -15.56 12.98
C LEU A 18 11.94 -14.35 13.52
N LEU A 19 12.47 -13.66 14.54
CA LEU A 19 11.81 -12.49 15.17
C LEU A 19 12.04 -11.17 14.39
N ALA A 20 13.04 -11.10 13.52
CA ALA A 20 13.30 -9.92 12.69
C ALA A 20 12.34 -9.80 11.49
N SER A 21 11.50 -10.81 11.25
CA SER A 21 10.56 -10.86 10.10
C SER A 21 9.15 -10.35 10.44
N LEU A 22 8.95 -9.68 11.57
CA LEU A 22 7.64 -9.13 11.90
C LEU A 22 7.27 -8.05 10.87
N PRO A 23 6.14 -8.19 10.15
CA PRO A 23 5.72 -7.19 9.20
C PRO A 23 5.50 -5.88 9.95
N ALA A 24 6.14 -4.80 9.48
CA ALA A 24 5.84 -3.47 9.97
C ALA A 24 4.33 -3.24 9.85
N SER A 25 3.66 -2.92 10.96
CA SER A 25 2.23 -2.63 10.94
C SER A 25 1.95 -1.50 9.96
N ALA A 26 1.25 -1.82 8.88
CA ALA A 26 0.91 -0.84 7.86
C ALA A 26 0.01 0.24 8.47
N GLU A 27 0.39 1.51 8.30
CA GLU A 27 -0.35 2.66 8.79
C GLU A 27 -1.72 2.74 8.09
N ARG A 28 -2.81 2.99 8.84
CA ARG A 28 -4.14 3.15 8.23
C ARG A 28 -4.21 4.42 7.40
N THR A 29 -4.80 4.31 6.23
CA THR A 29 -5.03 5.48 5.35
C THR A 29 -6.18 6.36 5.87
N PRO A 30 -6.18 7.67 5.56
CA PRO A 30 -7.23 8.58 5.99
C PRO A 30 -8.58 8.26 5.33
N PRO A 31 -9.70 8.78 5.88
CA PRO A 31 -11.01 8.64 5.26
C PRO A 31 -11.03 9.12 3.79
N GLY A 32 -11.77 8.39 2.97
CA GLY A 32 -11.89 8.64 1.52
C GLY A 32 -10.75 8.12 0.65
N SER A 33 -9.80 7.41 1.25
CA SER A 33 -8.77 6.65 0.53
C SER A 33 -9.38 5.45 -0.20
N PHE A 34 -8.83 5.12 -1.37
CA PHE A 34 -9.16 3.86 -2.05
C PHE A 34 -8.60 2.66 -1.29
N LEU A 35 -7.40 2.79 -0.71
CA LEU A 35 -6.75 1.77 0.11
C LEU A 35 -7.31 1.70 1.53
N ARG A 36 -6.94 0.63 2.24
CA ARG A 36 -7.19 0.47 3.67
C ARG A 36 -5.99 0.95 4.48
N ASP A 37 -4.84 0.38 4.14
CA ASP A 37 -3.54 0.57 4.77
C ASP A 37 -2.58 1.14 3.72
N ARG A 38 -1.64 1.96 4.18
CA ARG A 38 -0.61 2.57 3.36
C ARG A 38 0.32 1.50 2.81
N VAL A 39 0.77 1.71 1.57
CA VAL A 39 1.67 0.81 0.85
C VAL A 39 2.83 1.61 0.28
N ASP A 40 4.01 1.01 0.29
CA ASP A 40 5.29 1.61 -0.14
C ASP A 40 5.91 0.87 -1.33
N SER A 41 5.18 -0.08 -1.91
CA SER A 41 5.61 -0.87 -3.06
C SER A 41 4.43 -1.29 -3.92
N ALA A 42 4.68 -1.51 -5.21
CA ALA A 42 3.68 -1.98 -6.17
C ALA A 42 3.18 -3.39 -5.83
N GLN A 43 4.05 -4.21 -5.25
CA GLN A 43 3.74 -5.55 -4.78
C GLN A 43 2.76 -5.48 -3.61
N ALA A 44 3.03 -4.66 -2.58
CA ALA A 44 2.11 -4.47 -1.46
C ALA A 44 0.76 -3.90 -1.91
N LEU A 45 0.76 -2.93 -2.82
CA LEU A 45 -0.45 -2.40 -3.45
C LEU A 45 -1.28 -3.51 -4.12
N SER A 46 -0.65 -4.30 -5.01
CA SER A 46 -1.33 -5.39 -5.71
C SER A 46 -1.83 -6.47 -4.76
N ALA A 47 -1.08 -6.79 -3.71
CA ALA A 47 -1.46 -7.77 -2.69
C ALA A 47 -2.68 -7.31 -1.89
N GLN A 48 -2.74 -6.02 -1.55
CA GLN A 48 -3.88 -5.45 -0.83
C GLN A 48 -5.15 -5.42 -1.70
N VAL A 49 -5.04 -5.08 -2.98
CA VAL A 49 -6.16 -5.15 -3.92
C VAL A 49 -6.72 -6.57 -4.04
N LYS A 50 -5.86 -7.59 -4.00
CA LYS A 50 -6.27 -9.01 -4.03
C LYS A 50 -6.88 -9.50 -2.71
N SER A 51 -6.28 -9.13 -1.58
CA SER A 51 -6.64 -9.67 -0.27
C SER A 51 -7.79 -8.92 0.41
N VAL A 52 -7.97 -7.63 0.11
CA VAL A 52 -8.98 -6.78 0.73
C VAL A 52 -10.11 -6.51 -0.25
N ASN A 53 -11.18 -7.29 -0.14
CA ASN A 53 -12.28 -7.35 -1.11
C ASN A 53 -12.85 -5.96 -1.48
N TYR A 54 -13.15 -5.10 -0.50
CA TYR A 54 -13.73 -3.79 -0.78
C TYR A 54 -12.75 -2.82 -1.47
N VAL A 55 -11.44 -2.96 -1.25
CA VAL A 55 -10.41 -2.17 -1.95
C VAL A 55 -10.38 -2.58 -3.42
N GLY A 56 -10.37 -3.90 -3.68
CA GLY A 56 -10.49 -4.45 -5.02
C GLY A 56 -11.74 -3.98 -5.76
N GLN A 57 -12.91 -4.01 -5.09
CA GLN A 57 -14.17 -3.53 -5.67
C GLN A 57 -14.14 -2.04 -6.02
N ARG A 58 -13.55 -1.18 -5.18
CA ARG A 58 -13.46 0.26 -5.46
C ARG A 58 -12.69 0.53 -6.74
N TYR A 59 -11.53 -0.08 -6.91
CA TYR A 59 -10.76 0.08 -8.14
C TYR A 59 -11.43 -0.59 -9.34
N ALA A 60 -12.04 -1.76 -9.16
CA ALA A 60 -12.79 -2.44 -10.21
C ALA A 60 -13.90 -1.54 -10.77
N ASN A 61 -14.69 -0.94 -9.87
CA ASN A 61 -15.77 -0.02 -10.23
C ASN A 61 -15.24 1.26 -10.87
N PHE A 62 -14.11 1.79 -10.39
CA PHE A 62 -13.53 3.02 -10.93
C PHE A 62 -12.99 2.84 -12.35
N TYR A 63 -12.24 1.77 -12.60
CA TYR A 63 -11.58 1.51 -13.88
C TYR A 63 -12.43 0.70 -14.87
N GLY A 64 -13.57 0.16 -14.44
CA GLY A 64 -14.37 -0.76 -15.26
C GLY A 64 -13.64 -2.08 -15.55
N LEU A 65 -12.79 -2.54 -14.63
CA LEU A 65 -11.97 -3.75 -14.77
C LEU A 65 -12.28 -4.75 -13.65
N LYS A 66 -11.94 -6.03 -13.85
CA LYS A 66 -11.96 -7.01 -12.75
C LYS A 66 -10.87 -6.70 -11.73
N ALA A 67 -11.11 -6.93 -10.44
CA ALA A 67 -10.14 -6.66 -9.38
C ALA A 67 -8.78 -7.35 -9.60
N ASP A 68 -8.77 -8.58 -10.11
CA ASP A 68 -7.54 -9.31 -10.45
C ASP A 68 -6.74 -8.63 -11.57
N GLU A 69 -7.43 -8.07 -12.57
CA GLU A 69 -6.82 -7.35 -13.69
C GLU A 69 -6.24 -6.01 -13.20
N VAL A 70 -6.94 -5.30 -12.32
CA VAL A 70 -6.40 -4.10 -11.66
C VAL A 70 -5.14 -4.46 -10.89
N ALA A 71 -5.17 -5.51 -10.07
CA ALA A 71 -4.01 -5.93 -9.28
C ALA A 71 -2.81 -6.31 -10.16
N ARG A 72 -3.04 -6.99 -11.29
CA ARG A 72 -1.99 -7.29 -12.29
C ARG A 72 -1.35 -6.02 -12.85
N ARG A 73 -2.16 -5.03 -13.22
CA ARG A 73 -1.66 -3.75 -13.75
C ARG A 73 -0.92 -2.94 -12.69
N PHE A 74 -1.41 -2.93 -11.45
CA PHE A 74 -0.73 -2.27 -10.33
C PHE A 74 0.62 -2.89 -9.99
N ALA A 75 0.79 -4.20 -10.17
CA ALA A 75 2.08 -4.86 -9.97
C ALA A 75 3.17 -4.37 -10.96
N ALA A 76 2.79 -3.74 -12.07
CA ALA A 76 3.72 -3.17 -13.06
C ALA A 76 4.07 -1.69 -12.81
N LEU A 77 3.50 -1.07 -11.77
CA LEU A 77 3.78 0.33 -11.42
C LEU A 77 5.10 0.46 -10.64
N GLU A 78 5.65 1.66 -10.65
CA GLU A 78 6.85 2.02 -9.91
C GLU A 78 6.51 2.97 -8.77
N TYR A 79 6.93 2.65 -7.55
CA TYR A 79 6.78 3.54 -6.40
C TYR A 79 7.98 4.51 -6.36
N ARG A 80 7.73 5.81 -6.58
CA ARG A 80 8.76 6.86 -6.61
C ARG A 80 8.24 8.15 -5.99
N HIS A 81 9.14 9.10 -5.76
CA HIS A 81 8.76 10.45 -5.37
C HIS A 81 8.60 11.35 -6.60
N LEU A 82 7.61 12.23 -6.53
CA LEU A 82 7.33 13.22 -7.55
C LEU A 82 8.50 14.21 -7.69
N GLN A 83 8.98 14.44 -8.92
CA GLN A 83 10.15 15.29 -9.17
C GLN A 83 9.83 16.79 -9.17
N ASN A 84 8.63 17.16 -9.62
CA ASN A 84 8.17 18.55 -9.75
C ASN A 84 6.76 18.68 -9.17
N ASP A 85 6.34 19.88 -8.81
CA ASP A 85 4.94 20.12 -8.40
C ASP A 85 3.96 19.64 -9.50
N LEU A 86 2.88 18.98 -9.10
CA LEU A 86 1.88 18.42 -10.01
C LEU A 86 0.48 18.90 -9.61
N ARG A 87 -0.18 19.63 -10.51
CA ARG A 87 -1.60 19.96 -10.38
C ARG A 87 -2.42 18.99 -11.22
N THR A 88 -3.17 18.11 -10.57
CA THR A 88 -3.98 17.10 -11.27
C THR A 88 -5.30 16.83 -10.58
N ARG A 89 -6.22 16.18 -11.28
CA ARG A 89 -7.47 15.66 -10.71
C ARG A 89 -7.16 14.42 -9.87
N VAL A 90 -7.76 14.34 -8.70
CA VAL A 90 -7.64 13.22 -7.76
C VAL A 90 -9.03 12.68 -7.50
N TRP A 91 -9.17 11.36 -7.58
CA TRP A 91 -10.43 10.68 -7.26
C TRP A 91 -10.38 10.08 -5.86
N PHE A 92 -11.46 10.22 -5.11
CA PHE A 92 -11.55 9.75 -3.74
C PHE A 92 -12.93 9.16 -3.45
N VAL A 93 -13.03 8.37 -2.39
CA VAL A 93 -14.29 7.72 -1.99
C VAL A 93 -15.05 8.60 -1.00
N GLY A 94 -16.18 9.14 -1.43
CA GLY A 94 -17.08 9.93 -0.59
C GLY A 94 -18.00 9.08 0.30
N LYS A 95 -18.94 9.74 0.97
CA LYS A 95 -20.02 9.07 1.72
C LYS A 95 -20.86 8.19 0.79
N GLY A 96 -21.31 7.04 1.29
CA GLY A 96 -22.09 6.08 0.51
C GLY A 96 -21.31 5.42 -0.64
N ASN A 97 -19.98 5.35 -0.53
CA ASN A 97 -19.09 4.71 -1.52
C ASN A 97 -19.17 5.34 -2.93
N ARG A 98 -19.59 6.61 -3.02
CA ARG A 98 -19.58 7.37 -4.29
C ARG A 98 -18.17 7.83 -4.60
N ILE A 99 -17.75 7.71 -5.86
CA ILE A 99 -16.45 8.22 -6.30
C ILE A 99 -16.62 9.70 -6.66
N LEU A 100 -15.86 10.56 -5.98
CA LEU A 100 -15.82 12.00 -6.21
C LEU A 100 -14.45 12.37 -6.77
N SER A 101 -14.32 13.57 -7.32
CA SER A 101 -13.04 14.07 -7.83
C SER A 101 -12.85 15.54 -7.54
N GLU A 102 -11.61 15.95 -7.28
CA GLU A 102 -11.23 17.36 -7.15
C GLU A 102 -9.83 17.61 -7.72
N VAL A 103 -9.52 18.85 -8.06
CA VAL A 103 -8.18 19.23 -8.52
C VAL A 103 -7.32 19.56 -7.31
N ARG A 104 -6.19 18.87 -7.16
CA ARG A 104 -5.20 19.12 -6.09
C ARG A 104 -3.84 19.45 -6.69
N THR A 105 -3.06 20.22 -5.93
CA THR A 105 -1.65 20.45 -6.22
C THR A 105 -0.81 19.63 -5.24
N PHE A 106 0.00 18.74 -5.78
CA PHE A 106 0.99 17.96 -5.06
C PHE A 106 2.35 18.64 -5.17
N LYS A 107 3.11 18.61 -4.08
CA LYS A 107 4.47 19.16 -4.04
C LYS A 107 5.49 18.14 -4.49
N ALA A 108 6.60 18.61 -5.07
CA ALA A 108 7.77 17.78 -5.29
C ALA A 108 8.15 17.02 -4.01
N GLY A 109 8.61 15.79 -4.14
CA GLY A 109 8.87 14.86 -3.03
C GLY A 109 7.65 14.09 -2.53
N THR A 110 6.44 14.29 -3.08
CA THR A 110 5.28 13.47 -2.69
C THR A 110 5.42 12.04 -3.24
N PRO A 111 5.23 10.98 -2.42
CA PRO A 111 5.29 9.60 -2.91
C PRO A 111 4.08 9.27 -3.80
N MET A 112 4.31 8.63 -4.93
CA MET A 112 3.29 8.27 -5.92
C MET A 112 3.65 6.96 -6.65
N PHE A 113 2.64 6.36 -7.26
CA PHE A 113 2.83 5.25 -8.18
C PHE A 113 2.86 5.75 -9.62
N PHE A 114 3.88 5.36 -10.37
CA PHE A 114 4.13 5.79 -11.73
C PHE A 114 4.04 4.63 -12.71
N THR A 115 3.69 4.94 -13.95
CA THR A 115 3.92 4.04 -15.08
C THR A 115 5.43 3.93 -15.37
N LYS A 116 5.82 2.93 -16.16
CA LYS A 116 7.19 2.85 -16.72
C LYS A 116 7.57 4.07 -17.57
N THR A 117 6.58 4.74 -18.16
CA THR A 117 6.76 5.98 -18.93
C THR A 117 6.86 7.23 -18.04
N GLY A 118 6.85 7.07 -16.71
CA GLY A 118 6.99 8.17 -15.75
C GLY A 118 5.70 8.98 -15.52
N GLN A 119 4.54 8.48 -15.93
CA GLN A 119 3.27 9.17 -15.70
C GLN A 119 2.70 8.78 -14.33
N PRO A 120 2.27 9.75 -13.49
CA PRO A 120 1.68 9.45 -12.18
C PRO A 120 0.28 8.84 -12.33
N VAL A 121 0.02 7.76 -11.60
CA VAL A 121 -1.22 6.98 -11.67
C VAL A 121 -1.99 7.05 -10.36
N LEU A 122 -1.32 6.92 -9.20
CA LEU A 122 -1.94 6.91 -7.88
C LEU A 122 -1.13 7.74 -6.87
N ASP A 123 -1.79 8.35 -5.88
CA ASP A 123 -1.13 8.89 -4.68
C ASP A 123 -0.60 7.75 -3.81
N GLY A 124 0.69 7.78 -3.44
CA GLY A 124 1.34 6.73 -2.65
C GLY A 124 0.84 6.62 -1.21
N ARG A 125 0.21 7.67 -0.66
CA ARG A 125 -0.26 7.68 0.74
C ARG A 125 -1.63 7.03 0.92
N CYS A 126 -2.51 7.16 -0.07
CA CYS A 126 -3.92 6.74 0.02
C CYS A 126 -4.39 5.87 -1.16
N GLY A 127 -3.56 5.68 -2.18
CA GLY A 127 -3.88 4.99 -3.43
C GLY A 127 -4.99 5.66 -4.25
N ASN A 128 -5.25 6.94 -4.02
CA ASN A 128 -6.26 7.64 -4.78
C ASN A 128 -5.83 7.78 -6.24
N PRO A 129 -6.69 7.41 -7.21
CA PRO A 129 -6.37 7.59 -8.62
C PRO A 129 -6.09 9.04 -8.97
N LEU A 130 -5.14 9.22 -9.90
CA LEU A 130 -4.76 10.50 -10.51
C LEU A 130 -5.14 10.56 -12.00
N ARG A 131 -5.70 9.46 -12.52
CA ARG A 131 -6.20 9.31 -13.89
C ARG A 131 -7.36 8.32 -13.94
N ALA A 132 -8.23 8.48 -14.95
CA ALA A 132 -9.37 7.60 -15.17
C ALA A 132 -9.00 6.29 -15.91
N ASP A 133 -7.87 6.29 -16.61
CA ASP A 133 -7.36 5.15 -17.35
C ASP A 133 -6.22 4.46 -16.60
N LEU A 134 -6.16 3.13 -16.72
CA LEU A 134 -5.02 2.35 -16.26
C LEU A 134 -4.21 1.89 -17.47
N PRO A 135 -2.88 2.09 -17.49
CA PRO A 135 -2.05 1.59 -18.59
C PRO A 135 -2.33 0.12 -18.79
N GLN A 136 -2.42 -0.31 -20.06
CA GLN A 136 -2.46 -1.74 -20.32
C GLN A 136 -1.20 -2.36 -19.72
N ALA A 137 -1.37 -3.40 -18.90
CA ALA A 137 -0.24 -4.24 -18.57
C ALA A 137 0.31 -4.69 -19.92
N VAL A 138 1.52 -4.24 -20.27
CA VAL A 138 2.27 -4.86 -21.35
C VAL A 138 2.29 -6.31 -20.95
N ALA A 139 1.54 -7.16 -21.67
CA ALA A 139 1.44 -8.56 -21.36
C ALA A 139 2.87 -9.01 -21.15
N GLN A 140 3.22 -9.42 -19.93
CA GLN A 140 4.50 -10.04 -19.70
C GLN A 140 4.45 -11.24 -20.62
N GLN A 141 5.08 -11.10 -21.79
CA GLN A 141 5.12 -12.12 -22.80
C GLN A 141 5.57 -13.35 -22.02
N PRO A 142 4.72 -14.41 -21.94
CA PRO A 142 4.95 -15.53 -21.04
C PRO A 142 6.41 -15.89 -21.18
N ALA A 143 7.18 -15.75 -20.09
CA ALA A 143 8.62 -15.97 -20.13
C ALA A 143 8.80 -17.27 -20.92
N PRO A 144 9.55 -17.25 -22.05
CA PRO A 144 9.55 -18.35 -23.01
C PRO A 144 9.73 -19.60 -22.19
N GLN A 145 8.65 -20.40 -22.10
CA GLN A 145 8.64 -21.57 -21.26
C GLN A 145 9.79 -22.37 -21.81
N THR A 146 10.88 -22.41 -21.06
CA THR A 146 12.04 -23.20 -21.41
C THR A 146 11.45 -24.58 -21.31
N THR A 147 11.01 -25.07 -22.47
CA THR A 147 10.54 -26.42 -22.62
C THR A 147 11.82 -27.18 -22.40
N SER A 148 12.08 -27.50 -21.14
CA SER A 148 13.08 -28.47 -20.75
C SER A 148 12.58 -29.73 -21.43
N VAL A 149 13.00 -29.91 -22.68
CA VAL A 149 13.00 -31.19 -23.35
C VAL A 149 13.57 -32.12 -22.29
N PRO A 150 12.81 -33.15 -21.85
CA PRO A 150 13.34 -34.12 -20.90
C PRO A 150 14.66 -34.61 -21.47
N GLU A 151 15.75 -34.24 -20.81
CA GLU A 151 17.07 -34.77 -21.07
C GLU A 151 16.96 -36.25 -20.71
N ALA A 152 16.56 -37.04 -21.70
CA ALA A 152 16.58 -38.48 -21.63
C ALA A 152 18.00 -38.83 -21.23
N GLN A 153 18.12 -39.40 -20.03
CA GLN A 153 19.37 -39.87 -19.45
C GLN A 153 19.99 -40.88 -20.42
N VAL A 154 20.86 -40.39 -21.31
CA VAL A 154 21.76 -41.24 -22.06
C VAL A 154 22.88 -41.58 -21.08
N ALA A 155 22.77 -42.81 -20.56
CA ALA A 155 23.75 -43.42 -19.72
C ALA A 155 25.16 -43.28 -20.34
N ALA A 156 26.11 -42.99 -19.45
CA ALA A 156 27.51 -42.86 -19.71
C ALA A 156 28.08 -44.01 -20.57
N GLN A 157 28.66 -43.66 -21.71
CA GLN A 157 29.82 -44.36 -22.23
C GLN A 157 30.89 -43.32 -22.56
N GLY A 158 32.02 -43.44 -21.83
CA GLY A 158 33.15 -42.54 -21.94
C GLY A 158 33.80 -42.59 -23.31
N GLY A 159 34.16 -41.41 -23.82
CA GLY A 159 35.03 -41.22 -24.96
C GLY A 159 35.90 -40.00 -24.65
N SER A 160 37.18 -40.26 -24.40
CA SER A 160 38.25 -39.27 -24.36
C SER A 160 38.55 -38.82 -25.79
N GLY A 161 38.86 -37.52 -25.96
CA GLY A 161 39.10 -36.87 -27.25
C GLY A 161 37.94 -35.93 -27.57
N GLU A 162 38.12 -34.69 -28.00
CA GLU A 162 39.23 -34.07 -28.69
C GLU A 162 38.98 -32.56 -28.63
N ALA A 163 40.04 -31.77 -28.48
CA ALA A 163 39.96 -30.32 -28.47
C ALA A 163 39.51 -29.81 -29.86
N ALA A 164 38.24 -29.43 -29.99
CA ALA A 164 37.72 -28.75 -31.17
C ALA A 164 37.51 -27.27 -30.85
N GLU A 165 38.47 -26.49 -31.33
CA GLU A 165 38.45 -25.05 -31.56
C GLU A 165 37.22 -24.68 -32.41
N VAL A 166 36.29 -23.88 -31.88
CA VAL A 166 35.14 -23.37 -32.64
C VAL A 166 35.19 -21.85 -32.72
N ALA A 167 35.69 -21.44 -33.88
CA ALA A 167 35.41 -20.25 -34.67
C ALA A 167 34.55 -19.13 -34.02
N LEU A 168 35.23 -18.00 -33.83
CA LEU A 168 34.69 -16.68 -33.64
C LEU A 168 33.98 -16.22 -34.94
N THR A 169 32.66 -16.37 -35.01
CA THR A 169 31.85 -15.78 -36.08
C THR A 169 31.63 -14.30 -35.79
N GLU A 170 32.43 -13.47 -36.45
CA GLU A 170 32.30 -12.02 -36.50
C GLU A 170 30.96 -11.63 -37.13
N ALA A 171 30.04 -11.10 -36.32
CA ALA A 171 28.75 -10.62 -36.78
C ALA A 171 28.92 -9.27 -37.49
N LEU A 172 28.63 -9.26 -38.79
CA LEU A 172 28.61 -8.05 -39.62
C LEU A 172 27.60 -7.02 -39.07
N PRO A 173 27.95 -5.72 -39.05
CA PRO A 173 27.05 -4.66 -38.64
C PRO A 173 25.93 -4.48 -39.68
N VAL A 174 24.71 -4.87 -39.32
CA VAL A 174 23.50 -4.56 -40.07
C VAL A 174 23.27 -3.04 -39.99
N GLN A 175 23.49 -2.34 -41.09
CA GLN A 175 23.15 -0.93 -41.23
C GLN A 175 21.62 -0.78 -41.15
N PRO A 176 21.08 0.11 -40.29
CA PRO A 176 19.65 0.37 -40.23
C PRO A 176 19.22 1.15 -41.49
N GLU A 177 18.34 0.54 -42.29
CA GLU A 177 17.65 1.24 -43.37
C GLU A 177 16.75 2.35 -42.79
N PRO A 178 16.77 3.56 -43.34
CA PRO A 178 15.89 4.63 -42.90
C PRO A 178 14.45 4.33 -43.30
N VAL A 179 13.63 3.96 -42.32
CA VAL A 179 12.18 3.88 -42.48
C VAL A 179 11.65 5.29 -42.71
N ILE A 180 11.33 5.60 -43.96
CA ILE A 180 10.62 6.83 -44.36
C ILE A 180 9.18 6.68 -43.87
N THR A 181 8.89 7.24 -42.70
CA THR A 181 7.52 7.44 -42.23
C THR A 181 6.86 8.47 -43.14
N GLN A 182 6.07 8.00 -44.12
CA GLN A 182 5.13 8.87 -44.83
C GLN A 182 4.12 9.42 -43.82
N VAL A 183 4.31 10.70 -43.47
CA VAL A 183 3.33 11.49 -42.74
C VAL A 183 2.16 11.72 -43.69
N LEU A 184 1.13 10.88 -43.59
CA LEU A 184 -0.17 11.20 -44.17
C LEU A 184 -0.66 12.48 -43.50
N ALA A 185 -0.68 13.57 -44.26
CA ALA A 185 -1.31 14.81 -43.86
C ALA A 185 -2.78 14.52 -43.53
N GLN A 186 -3.12 14.58 -42.25
CA GLN A 186 -4.51 14.49 -41.82
C GLN A 186 -5.25 15.73 -42.36
N PRO A 187 -6.43 15.55 -42.98
CA PRO A 187 -7.22 16.68 -43.46
C PRO A 187 -7.58 17.58 -42.28
N ALA A 188 -7.28 18.87 -42.41
CA ALA A 188 -7.66 19.88 -41.44
C ALA A 188 -9.18 19.87 -41.26
N GLU A 189 -9.63 19.36 -40.12
CA GLU A 189 -11.02 19.48 -39.69
C GLU A 189 -11.31 20.96 -39.47
N ILE A 190 -12.21 21.49 -40.30
CA ILE A 190 -12.65 22.88 -40.28
C ILE A 190 -13.32 23.13 -38.93
N ILE A 191 -12.64 23.87 -38.06
CA ILE A 191 -13.20 24.40 -36.81
C ILE A 191 -14.29 25.41 -37.22
N VAL A 192 -15.54 24.97 -37.20
CA VAL A 192 -16.69 25.88 -37.25
C VAL A 192 -16.73 26.63 -35.92
N PRO A 193 -16.62 27.97 -35.90
CA PRO A 193 -16.73 28.73 -34.66
C PRO A 193 -18.13 28.50 -34.06
N PRO A 194 -18.23 28.23 -32.75
CA PRO A 194 -19.53 28.09 -32.10
C PRO A 194 -20.27 29.43 -32.21
N SER A 195 -21.41 29.42 -32.91
CA SER A 195 -22.36 30.53 -32.89
C SER A 195 -22.77 30.79 -31.45
N GLU A 196 -22.59 32.04 -31.01
CA GLU A 196 -23.03 32.54 -29.71
C GLU A 196 -24.54 32.36 -29.59
N VAL A 197 -24.96 31.32 -28.87
CA VAL A 197 -26.36 31.18 -28.44
C VAL A 197 -26.53 32.14 -27.27
N LEU A 198 -27.16 33.27 -27.55
CA LEU A 198 -27.63 34.24 -26.57
C LEU A 198 -28.68 33.56 -25.68
N ILE A 199 -28.27 33.09 -24.50
CA ILE A 199 -29.18 32.52 -23.51
C ILE A 199 -29.90 33.68 -22.83
N THR A 200 -31.15 33.92 -23.20
CA THR A 200 -32.06 34.81 -22.48
C THR A 200 -32.32 34.21 -21.10
N GLU A 201 -31.79 34.83 -20.04
CA GLU A 201 -32.05 34.47 -18.65
C GLU A 201 -33.56 34.51 -18.38
N THR A 202 -34.17 33.34 -18.21
CA THR A 202 -35.51 33.22 -17.64
C THR A 202 -35.35 33.31 -16.13
N VAL A 203 -35.61 34.50 -15.59
CA VAL A 203 -35.66 34.77 -14.15
C VAL A 203 -36.85 34.01 -13.55
N VAL A 204 -36.58 32.91 -12.87
CA VAL A 204 -37.58 32.21 -12.04
C VAL A 204 -37.59 32.87 -10.66
N PRO A 205 -38.74 33.33 -10.14
CA PRO A 205 -38.79 33.94 -8.82
C PRO A 205 -38.51 32.91 -7.73
N THR A 206 -37.45 33.17 -6.96
CA THR A 206 -37.10 32.47 -5.72
C THR A 206 -38.19 32.69 -4.68
N VAL A 207 -38.97 31.65 -4.37
CA VAL A 207 -39.83 31.60 -3.18
C VAL A 207 -38.94 31.19 -2.01
N THR A 208 -38.62 32.16 -1.15
CA THR A 208 -37.86 31.97 0.08
C THR A 208 -38.74 31.28 1.12
N GLU A 209 -38.65 29.95 1.24
CA GLU A 209 -39.28 29.22 2.33
C GLU A 209 -38.35 29.18 3.54
N ALA A 210 -38.72 29.92 4.59
CA ALA A 210 -37.98 30.02 5.84
C ALA A 210 -38.12 28.71 6.64
N VAL A 211 -37.10 27.86 6.59
CA VAL A 211 -37.01 26.67 7.46
C VAL A 211 -36.54 27.10 8.85
N VAL A 212 -37.46 27.00 9.81
CA VAL A 212 -37.22 27.19 11.24
C VAL A 212 -36.27 26.09 11.75
N ALA A 213 -35.13 26.48 12.31
CA ALA A 213 -34.19 25.57 12.96
C ALA A 213 -34.68 25.16 14.36
N PRO A 214 -34.58 23.88 14.77
CA PRO A 214 -34.80 23.49 16.15
C PRO A 214 -33.60 23.86 17.02
N ALA A 215 -33.87 24.50 18.15
CA ALA A 215 -32.90 24.81 19.20
C ALA A 215 -32.32 23.52 19.78
N VAL A 216 -31.00 23.38 19.78
CA VAL A 216 -30.28 22.28 20.43
C VAL A 216 -29.86 22.74 21.81
N GLU A 217 -30.46 22.15 22.86
CA GLU A 217 -30.04 22.30 24.25
C GLU A 217 -28.60 21.83 24.43
N SER A 218 -27.79 22.68 25.06
CA SER A 218 -26.41 22.38 25.45
C SER A 218 -26.41 21.67 26.81
N LEU A 219 -25.76 20.50 26.88
CA LEU A 219 -25.50 19.81 28.15
C LEU A 219 -24.17 20.29 28.76
N PRO A 220 -24.08 20.35 30.11
CA PRO A 220 -22.93 20.95 30.80
C PRO A 220 -21.70 20.05 30.75
N ALA A 221 -20.55 20.69 30.54
CA ALA A 221 -19.23 20.09 30.66
C ALA A 221 -18.95 19.69 32.12
N ALA A 222 -18.79 18.39 32.36
CA ALA A 222 -18.33 17.87 33.64
C ALA A 222 -16.80 18.02 33.74
N ALA A 223 -16.38 18.96 34.57
CA ALA A 223 -15.03 19.06 35.13
C ALA A 223 -14.90 18.10 36.33
N ALA A 224 -13.85 17.27 36.36
CA ALA A 224 -13.21 16.67 37.57
C ALA A 224 -12.24 15.58 37.11
N GLY A 225 -11.01 15.43 37.60
CA GLY A 225 -10.33 16.11 38.68
C GLY A 225 -8.85 15.77 38.64
N GLY A 226 -8.03 16.67 39.19
CA GLY A 226 -6.61 16.45 39.38
C GLY A 226 -6.36 15.41 40.48
N SER A 227 -5.40 14.51 40.24
CA SER A 227 -4.78 13.73 41.31
C SER A 227 -3.41 14.33 41.58
N SER A 228 -3.34 14.99 42.73
CA SER A 228 -2.13 15.51 43.34
C SER A 228 -1.19 14.36 43.69
N LEU A 229 0.06 14.52 43.26
CA LEU A 229 1.22 13.73 43.66
C LEU A 229 1.46 13.91 45.17
N GLY A 230 1.38 12.81 45.93
CA GLY A 230 1.95 12.68 47.27
C GLY A 230 3.15 11.72 47.25
N PRO A 231 4.28 12.02 47.92
CA PRO A 231 5.54 11.30 47.71
C PRO A 231 5.80 10.16 48.71
N LEU A 232 4.79 9.44 49.22
CA LEU A 232 4.97 8.35 50.18
C LEU A 232 3.86 7.29 50.02
N GLY A 233 4.18 6.20 49.34
CA GLY A 233 3.24 5.10 49.09
C GLY A 233 3.96 3.84 48.58
N LEU A 234 4.95 3.39 49.34
CA LEU A 234 5.55 2.06 49.22
C LEU A 234 4.49 0.98 49.49
N LEU A 235 4.54 -0.10 48.71
CA LEU A 235 3.82 -1.37 48.91
C LEU A 235 2.30 -1.34 48.69
N ALA A 236 1.87 -1.45 47.43
CA ALA A 236 0.56 -1.99 47.10
C ALA A 236 0.65 -2.91 45.88
N ILE A 237 0.29 -4.17 46.12
CA ILE A 237 0.13 -5.27 45.17
C ILE A 237 -0.74 -4.81 44.00
N PRO A 238 -0.37 -5.07 42.72
CA PRO A 238 -1.29 -4.81 41.62
C PRO A 238 -2.39 -5.88 41.65
N VAL A 239 -3.48 -5.57 42.35
CA VAL A 239 -4.76 -6.26 42.15
C VAL A 239 -5.21 -5.91 40.74
N ILE A 240 -5.07 -6.87 39.83
CA ILE A 240 -5.63 -6.81 38.49
C ILE A 240 -7.15 -6.87 38.67
N ALA A 241 -7.79 -5.70 38.74
CA ALA A 241 -9.23 -5.58 38.67
C ALA A 241 -9.67 -5.96 37.25
N ILE A 242 -10.07 -7.22 37.07
CA ILE A 242 -10.82 -7.66 35.89
C ILE A 242 -12.22 -7.06 36.04
N ALA A 243 -12.40 -5.86 35.48
CA ALA A 243 -13.71 -5.25 35.34
C ALA A 243 -14.47 -5.98 34.22
N ALA A 244 -15.22 -6.99 34.63
CA ALA A 244 -16.28 -7.59 33.84
C ALA A 244 -17.55 -6.73 33.98
N GLY A 245 -17.85 -5.95 32.93
CA GLY A 245 -19.07 -5.16 32.75
C GLY A 245 -18.82 -4.23 31.57
N GLY A 246 -19.41 -4.40 30.38
CA GLY A 246 -20.82 -4.62 30.12
C GLY A 246 -21.40 -3.28 29.67
N GLY A 247 -21.42 -3.02 28.36
CA GLY A 247 -22.09 -1.84 27.80
C GLY A 247 -21.41 -1.29 26.55
N GLY A 248 -22.14 -1.28 25.43
CA GLY A 248 -21.61 -1.00 24.09
C GLY A 248 -21.24 0.45 23.82
N GLY A 249 -20.41 0.62 22.78
CA GLY A 249 -19.99 1.92 22.26
C GLY A 249 -18.53 1.88 21.82
N GLY A 250 -18.28 1.37 20.61
CA GLY A 250 -16.93 1.13 20.11
C GLY A 250 -16.09 2.39 19.92
N THR A 251 -15.30 2.74 20.93
CA THR A 251 -14.02 3.42 20.73
C THR A 251 -12.94 2.34 20.85
N THR A 252 -12.28 2.05 19.74
CA THR A 252 -11.11 1.17 19.75
C THR A 252 -10.01 1.92 20.49
N VAL A 253 -9.80 1.61 21.77
CA VAL A 253 -8.64 2.08 22.52
C VAL A 253 -7.42 1.46 21.84
N ILE A 254 -6.78 2.23 20.96
CA ILE A 254 -5.50 1.86 20.36
C ILE A 254 -4.46 2.01 21.47
N PRO A 255 -3.82 0.93 21.93
CA PRO A 255 -2.81 1.04 22.97
C PRO A 255 -1.63 1.84 22.41
N GLU A 256 -1.30 2.94 23.08
CA GLU A 256 -0.10 3.71 22.74
C GLU A 256 1.15 2.84 22.90
N PRO A 257 2.20 3.06 22.10
CA PRO A 257 3.40 2.21 22.08
C PRO A 257 4.11 2.09 23.45
N GLY A 258 3.89 3.02 24.38
CA GLY A 258 4.40 2.92 25.75
C GLY A 258 3.82 1.75 26.55
N SER A 259 2.57 1.37 26.30
CA SER A 259 1.87 0.31 27.05
C SER A 259 2.42 -1.09 26.77
N LEU A 260 2.98 -1.33 25.58
CA LEU A 260 3.64 -2.59 25.24
C LEU A 260 5.00 -2.74 25.93
N ILE A 261 5.73 -1.65 26.13
CA ILE A 261 7.01 -1.66 26.85
C ILE A 261 6.80 -2.00 28.33
N ALA A 262 5.73 -1.49 28.93
CA ALA A 262 5.36 -1.79 30.32
C ALA A 262 4.97 -3.28 30.53
N LEU A 263 4.33 -3.91 29.55
CA LEU A 263 3.96 -5.32 29.64
C LEU A 263 5.16 -6.26 29.39
N GLY A 264 6.10 -5.85 28.51
CA GLY A 264 7.34 -6.57 28.26
C GLY A 264 8.31 -6.59 29.45
N SER A 265 8.42 -5.47 30.18
CA SER A 265 9.32 -5.38 31.35
C SER A 265 8.85 -6.24 32.54
N GLY A 266 7.54 -6.45 32.69
CA GLY A 266 6.97 -7.31 33.74
C GLY A 266 7.37 -8.79 33.63
N LEU A 267 7.45 -9.33 32.42
CA LEU A 267 7.81 -10.75 32.18
C LEU A 267 9.30 -11.04 32.46
N ILE A 268 10.19 -10.06 32.23
CA ILE A 268 11.62 -10.20 32.51
C ILE A 268 11.87 -10.16 34.03
N ALA A 269 11.15 -9.31 34.77
CA ALA A 269 11.26 -9.26 36.22
C ALA A 269 10.79 -10.57 36.89
N PHE A 270 9.70 -11.17 36.39
CA PHE A 270 9.14 -12.39 36.97
C PHE A 270 10.02 -13.63 36.77
N SER A 271 10.68 -13.74 35.61
CA SER A 271 11.60 -14.84 35.33
C SER A 271 12.91 -14.76 36.15
N GLY A 272 13.39 -13.55 36.46
CA GLY A 272 14.54 -13.35 37.35
C GLY A 272 14.28 -13.78 38.81
N VAL A 273 13.06 -13.57 39.32
CA VAL A 273 12.67 -13.96 40.69
C VAL A 273 12.57 -15.48 40.84
N LEU A 274 12.02 -16.18 39.85
CA LEU A 274 11.90 -17.64 39.86
C LEU A 274 13.27 -18.35 39.82
N LEU A 275 14.27 -17.79 39.14
CA LEU A 275 15.62 -18.34 39.10
C LEU A 275 16.39 -18.14 40.40
N ARG A 276 16.06 -17.11 41.19
CA ARG A 276 16.66 -16.86 42.51
C ARG A 276 16.08 -17.77 43.60
N ALA A 277 14.79 -18.08 43.53
CA ALA A 277 14.13 -18.99 44.48
C ALA A 277 14.58 -20.46 44.38
N ARG A 278 15.25 -20.85 43.29
CA ARG A 278 15.79 -22.21 43.09
C ARG A 278 17.23 -22.40 43.59
N ARG A 279 17.87 -21.36 44.13
CA ARG A 279 19.28 -21.37 44.56
C ARG A 279 19.50 -21.19 46.06
N GLY A 280 18.43 -21.13 46.86
CA GLY A 280 18.47 -21.24 48.32
C GLY A 280 17.74 -22.50 48.75
#